data_AF-A0A933R0X9-F1
#
_entry.id   AF-A0A933R0X9-F1
#
_cell.length_a   1.000
_cell.length_b   1.000
_cell.length_c   1.000
_cell.angle_alpha   90.00
_cell.angle_beta   90.00
_cell.angle_gamma   90.00
#
_symmetry.space_group_name_H-M   'P 1'
#
loop_
_entity.id
_entity.type
_entity.pdbx_description
1 polymer ?
#
loop_
_entity_poly.entity_id
_entity_poly.type
_entity_poly.pdbx_seq_one_letter_code
_entity_poly.pdbx_strand_id
1 'polypeptide(L)'
;MSFTLPPRLRARLAAACLALAAPVAVFASGSDASGAAETGSAAAYNLGKAVYATKYACASCPLADKKVDAGIARDILDGKPEVTLDANEADAIKTYLKRRFKL
;
A
#
# COMPACT_ATOMS: atom_id res chain seq x y z
N MET A 1 -46.69 -4.93 26.14
CA MET A 1 -45.44 -4.54 26.83
C MET A 1 -44.96 -3.25 26.19
N SER A 2 -45.24 -2.11 26.82
CA SER A 2 -44.85 -0.79 26.33
C SER A 2 -44.18 -0.07 27.50
N PHE A 3 -42.88 0.17 27.41
CA PHE A 3 -42.14 0.97 28.39
C PHE A 3 -41.98 2.39 27.84
N THR A 4 -42.75 3.30 28.43
CA THR A 4 -42.54 4.75 28.43
C THR A 4 -41.40 5.10 29.39
N LEU A 5 -40.48 5.97 28.99
CA LEU A 5 -39.44 6.56 29.85
C LEU A 5 -39.58 8.12 29.84
N PRO A 6 -39.26 8.81 30.96
CA PRO A 6 -39.87 10.08 31.34
C PRO A 6 -39.11 11.36 30.92
N PRO A 7 -39.77 12.53 31.02
CA PRO A 7 -39.22 13.84 30.74
C PRO A 7 -38.70 14.49 32.03
N ARG A 8 -37.45 14.26 32.41
CA ARG A 8 -36.78 15.06 33.45
C ARG A 8 -35.33 15.29 33.07
N LEU A 9 -34.89 16.52 33.37
CA LEU A 9 -33.53 17.03 33.27
C LEU A 9 -33.08 17.51 31.89
N ARG A 10 -33.79 18.53 31.43
CA ARG A 10 -33.14 19.71 30.84
C ARG A 10 -32.09 20.27 31.80
N ALA A 11 -31.03 20.81 31.20
CA ALA A 11 -30.08 21.81 31.71
C ALA A 11 -29.00 21.34 32.70
N ARG A 12 -27.80 21.08 32.15
CA ARG A 12 -26.58 21.79 32.56
C ARG A 12 -25.75 22.13 31.33
N LEU A 13 -25.66 23.43 31.03
CA LEU A 13 -24.58 24.01 30.24
C LEU A 13 -23.26 23.77 30.97
N ALA A 14 -22.22 23.39 30.21
CA ALA A 14 -20.85 23.93 30.25
C ALA A 14 -19.83 22.84 29.91
N ALA A 15 -18.89 23.21 29.04
CA ALA A 15 -17.65 22.51 28.69
C ALA A 15 -17.85 21.21 27.87
N ALA A 16 -17.23 20.99 26.71
CA ALA A 16 -16.07 21.61 26.11
C ALA A 16 -16.18 21.50 24.59
N CYS A 17 -16.18 22.62 23.87
CA CYS A 17 -15.79 22.60 22.46
C CYS A 17 -14.27 22.42 22.41
N LEU A 18 -13.81 21.17 22.53
CA LEU A 18 -12.46 20.82 22.16
C LEU A 18 -12.43 20.82 20.63
N ALA A 19 -12.15 21.99 20.06
CA ALA A 19 -11.79 22.12 18.66
C ALA A 19 -10.52 21.28 18.44
N LEU A 20 -10.68 20.03 18.01
CA LEU A 20 -9.61 19.28 17.39
C LEU A 20 -9.27 20.01 16.09
N ALA A 21 -8.38 21.00 16.20
CA ALA A 21 -7.55 21.42 15.09
C ALA A 21 -6.62 20.24 14.76
N ALA A 22 -7.14 19.27 14.02
CA ALA A 22 -6.31 18.28 13.39
C ALA A 22 -5.41 19.03 12.40
N PRO A 23 -4.08 18.93 12.51
CA PRO A 23 -3.21 19.45 11.47
C PRO A 23 -3.57 18.73 10.17
N VAL A 24 -3.98 19.51 9.17
CA VAL A 24 -4.02 19.09 7.77
C VAL A 24 -2.58 18.77 7.37
N ALA A 25 -2.18 17.54 7.63
CA ALA A 25 -0.97 16.96 7.10
C ALA A 25 -1.20 16.76 5.60
N VAL A 26 -0.89 17.81 4.83
CA VAL A 26 -0.58 17.69 3.42
C VAL A 26 0.69 16.84 3.33
N PHE A 27 0.53 15.52 3.33
CA PHE A 27 1.58 14.58 2.94
C PHE A 27 1.76 14.69 1.43
N ALA A 28 2.62 15.63 1.05
CA ALA A 28 3.22 15.68 -0.26
C ALA A 28 4.11 14.43 -0.45
N SER A 29 3.89 13.75 -1.58
CA SER A 29 4.85 12.86 -2.24
C SER A 29 5.17 11.51 -1.58
N GLY A 30 4.30 10.54 -1.85
CA GLY A 30 4.70 9.17 -2.22
C GLY A 30 5.29 8.27 -1.14
N SER A 31 4.52 7.23 -0.80
CA SER A 31 4.99 5.98 -0.18
C SER A 31 5.21 5.97 1.34
N ASP A 32 4.18 6.29 2.12
CA ASP A 32 4.05 5.75 3.48
C ASP A 32 2.63 5.18 3.64
N ALA A 33 2.48 3.91 3.23
CA ALA A 33 1.31 3.15 3.61
C ALA A 33 1.41 2.86 5.11
N SER A 34 0.53 3.48 5.87
CA SER A 34 0.24 3.21 7.28
C SER A 34 0.17 1.69 7.56
N GLY A 35 1.24 1.16 8.14
CA GLY A 35 1.38 -0.23 8.56
C GLY A 35 2.69 -0.35 9.33
N ALA A 36 2.69 -1.12 10.42
CA ALA A 36 3.81 -1.30 11.35
C ALA A 36 5.19 -1.20 10.68
N ALA A 37 6.15 -0.48 11.28
CA ALA A 37 7.50 -0.29 10.74
C ALA A 37 8.08 -1.61 10.19
N GLU A 38 7.93 -1.81 8.87
CA GLU A 38 8.33 -3.03 8.20
C GLU A 38 9.86 -3.02 8.17
N THR A 39 10.49 -4.02 8.78
CA THR A 39 11.95 -4.22 8.69
C THR A 39 12.41 -4.19 7.22
N GLY A 40 13.67 -3.80 6.94
CA GLY A 40 14.15 -3.50 5.58
C GLY A 40 13.80 -4.54 4.50
N SER A 41 13.82 -5.83 4.83
CA SER A 41 13.45 -6.91 3.89
C SER A 41 11.96 -6.97 3.56
N ALA A 42 11.10 -6.62 4.50
CA ALA A 42 9.65 -6.54 4.29
C ALA A 42 9.29 -5.27 3.50
N ALA A 43 9.96 -4.15 3.78
CA ALA A 43 9.85 -2.93 2.99
C ALA A 43 10.25 -3.16 1.52
N ALA A 44 11.39 -3.81 1.27
CA ALA A 44 11.84 -4.15 -0.09
C ALA A 44 10.86 -5.08 -0.83
N TYR A 45 10.29 -6.07 -0.12
CA TYR A 45 9.27 -6.94 -0.70
C TYR A 45 8.00 -6.16 -1.11
N ASN A 46 7.54 -5.23 -0.27
CA ASN A 46 6.36 -4.42 -0.56
C ASN A 46 6.63 -3.42 -1.69
N LEU A 47 7.82 -2.82 -1.73
CA LEU A 47 8.24 -1.97 -2.85
C LEU A 47 8.25 -2.77 -4.15
N GLY A 48 8.84 -3.97 -4.17
CA GLY A 48 8.88 -4.82 -5.36
C GLY A 48 7.47 -5.21 -5.84
N LYS A 49 6.55 -5.46 -4.91
CA LYS A 49 5.13 -5.70 -5.24
C LYS A 49 4.48 -4.47 -5.89
N ALA A 50 4.77 -3.26 -5.40
CA ALA A 50 4.26 -2.02 -5.97
C ALA A 50 4.83 -1.78 -7.37
N VAL A 51 6.14 -1.92 -7.55
CA VAL A 51 6.82 -1.80 -8.86
C VAL A 51 6.25 -2.79 -9.87
N TYR A 52 6.03 -4.04 -9.45
CA TYR A 52 5.39 -5.04 -10.30
C TYR A 52 4.01 -4.57 -10.78
N ALA A 53 3.17 -4.06 -9.87
CA ALA A 53 1.82 -3.60 -10.19
C ALA A 53 1.81 -2.36 -11.11
N THR A 54 2.74 -1.43 -10.92
CA THR A 54 2.75 -0.16 -11.66
C THR A 54 3.51 -0.20 -12.98
N LYS A 55 4.58 -1.00 -13.07
CA LYS A 55 5.46 -1.04 -14.25
C LYS A 55 5.26 -2.27 -15.14
N TYR A 56 4.75 -3.38 -14.58
CA TYR A 56 4.60 -4.64 -15.31
C TYR A 56 3.13 -5.05 -15.51
N ALA A 57 2.30 -4.95 -14.47
CA ALA A 57 0.93 -5.46 -14.47
C ALA A 57 -0.15 -4.36 -14.58
N CYS A 58 0.22 -3.11 -14.84
CA CYS A 58 -0.76 -2.05 -15.07
C CYS A 58 -1.56 -2.30 -16.35
N ALA A 59 -2.72 -1.66 -16.51
CA ALA A 59 -3.62 -1.89 -17.65
C ALA A 59 -2.99 -1.61 -19.03
N SER A 60 -1.96 -0.76 -19.08
CA SER A 60 -1.21 -0.42 -20.30
C SER A 60 0.20 -1.01 -20.31
N CYS A 61 0.54 -1.86 -19.34
CA CYS A 61 1.87 -2.42 -19.16
C CYS A 61 2.04 -3.71 -19.98
N PRO A 62 3.29 -4.16 -20.22
CA PRO A 62 3.55 -5.34 -21.05
C PRO A 62 2.96 -6.65 -20.51
N LEU A 63 2.61 -6.70 -19.22
CA LEU A 63 1.92 -7.84 -18.60
C LEU A 63 0.49 -7.50 -18.18
N ALA A 64 -0.12 -6.46 -18.76
CA ALA A 64 -1.56 -6.24 -18.66
C ALA A 64 -2.29 -7.54 -19.00
N ASP A 65 -3.13 -8.03 -18.08
CA ASP A 65 -3.91 -9.27 -18.20
C ASP A 65 -3.14 -10.60 -18.21
N LYS A 66 -1.81 -10.59 -18.06
CA LYS A 66 -1.03 -11.83 -17.90
C LYS A 66 -1.01 -12.27 -16.44
N LYS A 67 -1.40 -13.52 -16.19
CA LYS A 67 -1.12 -14.18 -14.91
C LYS A 67 0.38 -14.44 -14.84
N VAL A 68 1.05 -13.84 -13.87
CA VAL A 68 2.48 -14.10 -13.66
C VAL A 68 2.70 -15.40 -12.93
N ASP A 69 3.41 -16.29 -13.61
CA ASP A 69 3.97 -17.54 -13.13
C ASP A 69 5.50 -17.45 -13.00
N ALA A 70 6.13 -18.55 -12.58
CA ALA A 70 7.58 -18.60 -12.34
C ALA A 70 8.41 -18.38 -13.61
N GLY A 71 7.90 -18.70 -14.80
CA GLY A 71 8.55 -18.44 -16.08
C GLY A 71 8.62 -16.94 -16.36
N ILE A 72 7.48 -16.25 -16.26
CA ILE A 72 7.46 -14.78 -16.44
C ILE A 72 8.28 -14.09 -15.35
N ALA A 73 8.27 -14.61 -14.11
CA ALA A 73 9.14 -14.09 -13.06
C ALA A 73 10.62 -14.20 -13.41
N ARG A 74 11.05 -15.31 -14.03
CA ARG A 74 12.42 -15.46 -14.54
C ARG A 74 12.71 -14.49 -15.66
N ASP A 75 11.80 -14.33 -16.63
CA ASP A 75 11.96 -13.35 -17.69
C ASP A 75 12.21 -11.95 -17.13
N ILE A 76 11.44 -11.54 -16.11
CA ILE A 76 11.62 -10.22 -15.46
C ILE A 76 12.98 -10.12 -14.76
N LEU A 77 13.45 -11.20 -14.12
CA LEU A 77 14.78 -11.25 -13.50
C LEU A 77 15.91 -11.18 -14.53
N ASP A 78 15.68 -11.71 -15.74
CA ASP A 78 16.54 -11.61 -16.92
C ASP A 78 16.40 -10.26 -17.65
N GLY A 79 15.56 -9.34 -17.14
CA GLY A 79 15.38 -7.99 -17.67
C GLY A 79 14.34 -7.88 -18.79
N LYS A 80 13.43 -8.86 -18.91
CA LYS A 80 12.37 -8.91 -19.92
C LYS A 80 10.97 -8.92 -19.29
N PRO A 81 10.00 -8.14 -19.79
CA PRO A 81 10.13 -7.09 -20.80
C PRO A 81 11.03 -5.95 -20.31
N GLU A 82 11.63 -5.23 -21.25
CA GLU A 82 12.49 -4.08 -20.92
C GLU A 82 11.63 -2.96 -20.33
N VAL A 83 11.88 -2.64 -19.08
CA VAL A 83 11.14 -1.65 -18.30
C VAL A 83 12.17 -0.78 -17.60
N THR A 84 11.98 0.53 -17.65
CA THR A 84 12.84 1.47 -16.93
C THR A 84 12.59 1.34 -15.44
N LEU A 85 13.57 0.77 -14.75
CA LEU A 85 13.64 0.65 -13.30
C LEU A 85 14.87 1.40 -12.79
N ASP A 86 14.72 2.13 -11.68
CA ASP A 86 15.89 2.59 -10.94
C ASP A 86 16.56 1.44 -10.15
N ALA A 87 17.73 1.69 -9.57
CA ALA A 87 18.50 0.66 -8.87
C ALA A 87 17.75 0.05 -7.67
N ASN A 88 16.97 0.85 -6.94
CA ASN A 88 16.18 0.38 -5.80
C ASN A 88 14.95 -0.39 -6.27
N GLU A 89 14.27 0.09 -7.31
CA GLU A 89 13.16 -0.64 -7.95
C GLU A 89 13.62 -2.01 -8.47
N ALA A 90 14.81 -2.06 -9.10
CA ALA A 90 15.41 -3.28 -9.64
C ALA A 90 15.81 -4.29 -8.55
N ASP A 91 16.29 -3.86 -7.40
CA ASP A 91 16.58 -4.76 -6.27
C ASP A 91 15.29 -5.26 -5.60
N ALA A 92 14.33 -4.36 -5.39
CA ALA A 92 13.06 -4.68 -4.75
C ALA A 92 12.22 -5.65 -5.59
N ILE A 93 12.15 -5.47 -6.91
CA ILE A 93 11.43 -6.39 -7.80
C ILE A 93 12.07 -7.79 -7.77
N LYS A 94 13.40 -7.89 -7.71
CA LYS A 94 14.11 -9.17 -7.55
C LYS A 94 13.73 -9.84 -6.24
N THR A 95 13.74 -9.09 -5.14
CA THR A 95 13.34 -9.58 -3.82
C THR A 95 11.90 -10.10 -3.81
N TYR A 96 10.97 -9.34 -4.40
CA TYR A 96 9.58 -9.73 -4.52
C TYR A 96 9.41 -11.04 -5.33
N LEU A 97 9.98 -11.11 -6.54
CA LEU A 97 9.82 -12.24 -7.44
C LEU A 97 10.49 -13.51 -6.89
N LYS A 98 11.72 -13.41 -6.39
CA LYS A 98 12.42 -14.55 -5.77
C LYS A 98 11.66 -15.10 -4.58
N ARG A 99 11.16 -14.23 -3.70
CA ARG A 99 10.39 -14.67 -2.52
C ARG A 99 9.04 -15.27 -2.89
N ARG A 100 8.33 -14.69 -3.86
CA ARG A 100 7.01 -15.15 -4.29
C ARG A 100 7.06 -16.50 -5.00
N PHE A 101 8.05 -16.70 -5.86
CA PHE A 101 8.17 -17.90 -6.72
C PHE A 101 9.23 -18.90 -6.26
N LYS A 102 9.96 -18.61 -5.17
CA LYS A 102 11.05 -19.43 -4.61
C LYS A 102 12.14 -19.72 -5.65
N LEU A 103 12.58 -18.68 -6.34
CA LEU A 103 13.60 -18.68 -7.39
C LEU A 103 14.99 -18.30 -6.85
#